data_AF-A0A9Q5CJV8-F1
#
_entry.id   AF-A0A9Q5CJV8-F1
#
_cell.length_a   1.000
_cell.length_b   1.000
_cell.length_c   1.000
_cell.angle_alpha   90.00
_cell.angle_beta   90.00
_cell.angle_gamma   90.00
#
_symmetry.space_group_name_H-M   'P 1'
#
loop_
_entity.id
_entity.type
_entity.pdbx_description
1 polymer ?
#
loop_
_entity_poly.entity_id
_entity_poly.type
_entity_poly.pdbx_seq_one_letter_code
_entity_poly.pdbx_strand_id
1 'polypeptide(L)'
;MDIEVRNNRKINVSSFSKIIAEHLNIDSNIIRNYIFANISISLTRSKEMKKDIDKIYYEDRLKYYNAAINDTCINYTTIKQANIEQEIYSRRIVGVLIEGETDSMLRSKIIKVLRKYYPIIYNAVKKHDKKILKNRYMKMDLITRNIEAKFDAAVYLYFAIYISPEIVDQGFVISILNDIEEFESKNFINENIEMEIENYKNKIKEVNLLIKQKFGKVYNFKDILRHKNGEIRKLGEILENLFIMNGINIESMFEKSQFICIEKIILPYVRMAKNEDSDIILFCIVSGIFVQSLINEYKKARKLYFNNIEESSSYKLSILEEQISEVKKENISLKNKLDYFNKEKLMYEKRLKSELSKLDSIYKLEMKKKEDRIRILENKLNEEKILKLDLEYLKEYEFNSDTNHRISDCKKRLEKYTISKKIIIIGGDKEWRRRFRIKYPEIRMLNGFNENFDIRILNTADYIFFYTQYMNHSTFHRAMDFIKLNKCKFGYIGKTNIDLVEGEIIEKIVTCEGNHEESTY
;
A
#
# COMPACT_ATOMS: atom_id res chain seq x y z
N MET A 1 24.43 -34.15 29.91
CA MET A 1 24.17 -34.00 28.47
C MET A 1 22.68 -34.29 28.34
N ASP A 2 21.82 -33.29 28.26
CA ASP A 2 21.69 -32.48 27.06
C ASP A 2 21.67 -30.97 27.31
N ILE A 3 22.62 -30.31 26.66
CA ILE A 3 22.74 -28.86 26.53
C ILE A 3 21.76 -28.33 25.45
N GLU A 4 20.97 -29.21 24.83
CA GLU A 4 20.08 -28.88 23.69
C GLU A 4 18.66 -28.40 24.06
N VAL A 5 18.27 -28.35 25.35
CA VAL A 5 16.96 -27.78 25.75
C VAL A 5 17.01 -26.25 25.96
N ARG A 6 18.19 -25.62 25.84
CA ARG A 6 18.38 -24.19 26.18
C ARG A 6 18.09 -23.18 25.06
N ASN A 7 17.71 -23.58 23.86
CA ASN A 7 17.39 -22.63 22.79
C ASN A 7 15.87 -22.53 22.53
N ASN A 8 15.32 -21.32 22.69
CA ASN A 8 14.03 -20.81 22.17
C ASN A 8 12.71 -20.98 22.96
N ARG A 9 12.70 -20.89 24.29
CA ARG A 9 11.51 -20.33 24.97
C ARG A 9 11.77 -18.85 25.26
N LYS A 10 11.34 -17.95 24.37
CA LYS A 10 11.31 -16.52 24.65
C LYS A 10 10.43 -16.30 25.89
N ILE A 11 11.05 -16.00 27.02
CA ILE A 11 10.34 -15.67 28.26
C ILE A 11 9.45 -14.45 27.99
N ASN A 12 8.20 -14.55 28.38
CA ASN A 12 7.19 -13.50 28.34
C ASN A 12 6.63 -13.27 29.75
N VAL A 13 5.82 -12.23 29.96
CA VAL A 13 5.33 -11.91 31.31
C VAL A 13 4.52 -13.06 31.89
N SER A 14 3.76 -13.75 31.07
CA SER A 14 2.92 -14.88 31.48
C SER A 14 3.76 -16.09 31.93
N SER A 15 4.79 -16.47 31.17
CA SER A 15 5.70 -17.56 31.53
C SER A 15 6.60 -17.20 32.71
N PHE A 16 7.10 -15.96 32.77
CA PHE A 16 7.81 -15.45 33.94
C PHE A 16 6.94 -15.54 35.20
N SER A 17 5.69 -15.07 35.11
CA SER A 17 4.76 -15.08 36.25
C SER A 17 4.46 -16.49 36.72
N LYS A 18 4.32 -17.47 35.81
CA LYS A 18 4.15 -18.88 36.16
C LYS A 18 5.35 -19.43 36.95
N ILE A 19 6.57 -19.20 36.45
CA ILE A 19 7.79 -19.67 37.11
C ILE A 19 7.90 -19.10 38.53
N ILE A 20 7.67 -17.79 38.70
CA ILE A 20 7.77 -17.16 40.03
C ILE A 20 6.64 -17.61 40.95
N ALA A 21 5.42 -17.72 40.42
CA ALA A 21 4.26 -18.13 41.20
C ALA A 21 4.37 -19.56 41.73
N GLU A 22 4.99 -20.47 40.98
CA GLU A 22 5.34 -21.82 41.46
C GLU A 22 6.28 -21.78 42.68
N HIS A 23 7.23 -20.85 42.70
CA HIS A 23 8.17 -20.70 43.84
C HIS A 23 7.51 -20.05 45.06
N LEU A 24 6.58 -19.12 44.83
CA LEU A 24 5.87 -18.37 45.89
C LEU A 24 4.57 -19.04 46.35
N ASN A 25 4.14 -20.14 45.70
CA ASN A 25 2.88 -20.82 45.94
C ASN A 25 1.64 -19.90 45.86
N ILE A 26 1.60 -19.03 44.84
CA ILE A 26 0.49 -18.11 44.57
C ILE A 26 -0.08 -18.35 43.16
N ASP A 27 -1.25 -17.79 42.84
CA ASP A 27 -1.77 -17.83 41.47
C ASP A 27 -0.89 -17.00 40.53
N SER A 28 -0.39 -17.62 39.45
CA SER A 28 0.38 -16.96 38.39
C SER A 28 -0.30 -15.75 37.76
N ASN A 29 -1.63 -15.68 37.79
CA ASN A 29 -2.38 -14.54 37.31
C ASN A 29 -2.13 -13.28 38.16
N ILE A 30 -1.81 -13.42 39.45
CA ILE A 30 -1.59 -12.29 40.36
C ILE A 30 -0.44 -11.42 39.86
N ILE A 31 0.74 -12.02 39.65
CA ILE A 31 1.94 -11.29 39.20
C ILE A 31 1.70 -10.70 37.80
N ARG A 32 1.14 -11.50 36.88
CA ARG A 32 0.85 -11.06 35.51
C ARG A 32 -0.11 -9.87 35.50
N ASN A 33 -1.23 -9.99 36.22
CA ASN A 33 -2.26 -8.96 36.30
C ASN A 33 -1.72 -7.72 37.00
N TYR A 34 -0.89 -7.86 38.05
CA TYR A 34 -0.22 -6.73 38.69
C TYR A 34 0.64 -5.95 37.69
N ILE A 35 1.49 -6.63 36.92
CA ILE A 35 2.38 -5.99 35.94
C ILE A 35 1.54 -5.28 34.87
N PHE A 36 0.58 -5.97 34.25
CA PHE A 36 -0.24 -5.39 33.17
C PHE A 36 -1.17 -4.26 33.65
N ALA A 37 -1.77 -4.39 34.83
CA ALA A 37 -2.63 -3.36 35.41
C ALA A 37 -1.83 -2.09 35.74
N ASN A 38 -0.67 -2.22 36.38
CA ASN A 38 0.14 -1.05 36.73
C ASN A 38 0.70 -0.38 35.47
N ILE A 39 1.19 -1.14 34.48
CA ILE A 39 1.65 -0.57 33.20
C ILE A 39 0.51 0.15 32.49
N SER A 40 -0.65 -0.49 32.38
CA SER A 40 -1.80 0.10 31.68
C SER A 40 -2.26 1.41 32.32
N ILE A 41 -2.44 1.45 33.64
CA ILE A 41 -2.79 2.68 34.36
C ILE A 41 -1.69 3.74 34.21
N SER A 42 -0.43 3.36 34.31
CA SER A 42 0.69 4.29 34.21
C SER A 42 0.71 5.04 32.86
N LEU A 43 0.31 4.37 31.78
CA LEU A 43 0.21 4.93 30.43
C LEU A 43 -1.04 5.79 30.21
N THR A 44 -1.94 5.88 31.20
CA THR A 44 -3.10 6.79 31.15
C THR A 44 -2.84 8.16 31.78
N ARG A 45 -1.64 8.43 32.30
CA ARG A 45 -1.39 9.63 33.11
C ARG A 45 -1.20 10.92 32.32
N SER A 46 -0.75 10.82 31.06
CA SER A 46 -0.60 11.97 30.18
C SER A 46 -1.41 11.80 28.89
N LYS A 47 -1.83 12.92 28.30
CA LYS A 47 -2.55 12.91 27.02
C LYS A 47 -1.65 12.38 25.90
N GLU A 48 -0.35 12.63 25.96
CA GLU A 48 0.62 12.15 24.98
C GLU A 48 0.78 10.62 25.05
N MET A 49 0.89 10.04 26.26
CA MET A 49 0.95 8.59 26.44
C MET A 49 -0.30 7.90 25.89
N LYS A 50 -1.50 8.42 26.23
CA LYS A 50 -2.77 7.92 25.71
C LYS A 50 -2.79 7.92 24.18
N LYS A 51 -2.40 9.04 23.55
CA LYS A 51 -2.36 9.17 22.09
C LYS A 51 -1.44 8.16 21.42
N ASP A 52 -0.26 7.89 21.98
CA ASP A 52 0.69 6.97 21.36
C ASP A 52 0.25 5.50 21.50
N ILE A 53 -0.41 5.12 22.60
CA ILE A 53 -1.01 3.80 22.71
C ILE A 53 -2.27 3.68 21.86
N ASP A 54 -3.14 4.69 21.82
CA ASP A 54 -4.34 4.67 20.98
C ASP A 54 -3.98 4.42 19.52
N LYS A 55 -2.87 4.99 19.00
CA LYS A 55 -2.38 4.67 17.66
C LYS A 55 -2.15 3.18 17.44
N ILE A 56 -1.58 2.49 18.43
CA ILE A 56 -1.37 1.03 18.38
C ILE A 56 -2.72 0.32 18.49
N TYR A 57 -3.56 0.70 19.45
CA TYR A 57 -4.86 0.08 19.68
C TYR A 57 -5.79 0.18 18.46
N TYR A 58 -5.75 1.30 17.73
CA TYR A 58 -6.57 1.49 16.54
C TYR A 58 -6.05 0.78 15.28
N GLU A 59 -4.86 0.15 15.32
CA GLU A 59 -4.40 -0.72 14.22
C GLU A 59 -5.31 -1.95 14.07
N ASP A 60 -5.78 -2.52 15.20
CA ASP A 60 -6.72 -3.64 15.21
C ASP A 60 -7.58 -3.62 16.48
N ARG A 61 -8.53 -2.67 16.51
CA ARG A 61 -9.39 -2.42 17.67
C ARG A 61 -10.14 -3.66 18.16
N LEU A 62 -10.64 -4.47 17.23
CA LEU A 62 -11.43 -5.67 17.50
C LEU A 62 -10.59 -6.70 18.24
N LYS A 63 -9.40 -7.02 17.69
CA LYS A 63 -8.46 -7.96 18.29
C LYS A 63 -8.11 -7.58 19.72
N TYR A 64 -7.69 -6.34 19.96
CA TYR A 64 -7.27 -5.91 21.29
C TYR A 64 -8.43 -5.80 22.28
N TYR A 65 -9.62 -5.39 21.82
CA TYR A 65 -10.80 -5.37 22.68
C TYR A 65 -11.19 -6.78 23.15
N ASN A 66 -11.24 -7.75 22.23
CA ASN A 66 -11.57 -9.14 22.54
C ASN A 66 -10.52 -9.77 23.47
N ALA A 67 -9.23 -9.46 23.26
CA ALA A 67 -8.17 -9.88 24.16
C ALA A 67 -8.37 -9.35 25.59
N ALA A 68 -8.81 -8.10 25.74
CA ALA A 68 -9.02 -7.50 27.05
C ALA A 68 -10.24 -8.07 27.79
N ILE A 69 -11.39 -8.24 27.12
CA ILE A 69 -12.63 -8.73 27.76
C ILE A 69 -12.53 -10.18 28.22
N ASN A 70 -11.82 -11.01 27.48
CA ASN A 70 -11.66 -12.42 27.81
C ASN A 70 -10.57 -12.69 28.87
N ASP A 71 -9.94 -11.64 29.41
CA ASP A 71 -8.80 -11.76 30.32
C ASP A 71 -9.15 -11.31 31.75
N THR A 72 -8.59 -11.99 32.75
CA THR A 72 -8.86 -11.68 34.16
C THR A 72 -8.27 -10.34 34.61
N CYS A 73 -7.29 -9.80 33.89
CA CYS A 73 -6.60 -8.57 34.24
C CYS A 73 -7.54 -7.35 34.28
N ILE A 74 -8.56 -7.26 33.41
CA ILE A 74 -9.51 -6.13 33.44
C ILE A 74 -10.34 -6.09 34.72
N ASN A 75 -10.47 -7.23 35.39
CA ASN A 75 -11.20 -7.36 36.65
C ASN A 75 -10.33 -7.16 37.88
N TYR A 76 -9.02 -6.99 37.70
CA TYR A 76 -8.06 -6.84 38.76
C TYR A 76 -8.25 -5.53 39.54
N THR A 77 -8.04 -5.58 40.86
CA THR A 77 -8.41 -4.50 41.79
C THR A 77 -7.81 -3.15 41.39
N THR A 78 -6.56 -3.15 40.97
CA THR A 78 -5.84 -1.93 40.55
C THR A 78 -6.55 -1.20 39.39
N ILE A 79 -7.07 -1.94 38.40
CA ILE A 79 -7.83 -1.35 37.27
C ILE A 79 -9.19 -0.83 37.75
N LYS A 80 -9.91 -1.62 38.56
CA LYS A 80 -11.23 -1.26 39.10
C LYS A 80 -11.21 -0.10 40.09
N GLN A 81 -10.04 0.28 40.59
CA GLN A 81 -9.87 1.42 41.49
C GLN A 81 -9.47 2.71 40.79
N ALA A 82 -9.01 2.61 39.54
CA ALA A 82 -8.73 3.79 38.74
C ALA A 82 -10.03 4.60 38.52
N ASN A 83 -9.90 5.89 38.18
CA ASN A 83 -11.07 6.65 37.76
C ASN A 83 -11.66 6.07 36.46
N ILE A 84 -12.91 6.43 36.12
CA ILE A 84 -13.63 5.82 34.98
C ILE A 84 -12.84 5.98 33.67
N GLU A 85 -12.29 7.17 33.42
CA GLU A 85 -11.50 7.42 32.21
C GLU A 85 -10.26 6.52 32.15
N GLN A 86 -9.52 6.44 33.26
CA GLN A 86 -8.33 5.59 33.36
C GLN A 86 -8.66 4.12 33.18
N GLU A 87 -9.76 3.60 33.75
CA GLU A 87 -10.16 2.20 33.53
C GLU A 87 -10.46 1.95 32.04
N ILE A 88 -11.19 2.84 31.35
CA ILE A 88 -11.49 2.69 29.92
C ILE A 88 -10.20 2.57 29.10
N TYR A 89 -9.25 3.48 29.29
CA TYR A 89 -7.98 3.42 28.56
C TYR A 89 -7.12 2.24 29.00
N SER A 90 -7.12 1.90 30.29
CA SER A 90 -6.35 0.77 30.81
C SER A 90 -6.83 -0.54 30.21
N ARG A 91 -8.14 -0.76 30.07
CA ARG A 91 -8.70 -1.93 29.37
C ARG A 91 -8.20 -2.03 27.92
N ARG A 92 -8.11 -0.93 27.18
CA ARG A 92 -7.52 -0.90 25.83
C ARG A 92 -6.05 -1.31 25.84
N ILE A 93 -5.28 -0.73 26.75
CA ILE A 93 -3.84 -0.99 26.89
C ILE A 93 -3.59 -2.45 27.30
N VAL A 94 -4.40 -3.00 28.20
CA VAL A 94 -4.34 -4.42 28.60
C VAL A 94 -4.51 -5.33 27.40
N GLY A 95 -5.49 -5.06 26.53
CA GLY A 95 -5.66 -5.81 25.27
C GLY A 95 -4.42 -5.81 24.38
N VAL A 96 -3.78 -4.64 24.25
CA VAL A 96 -2.51 -4.50 23.50
C VAL A 96 -1.36 -5.25 24.17
N LEU A 97 -1.25 -5.20 25.51
CA LEU A 97 -0.22 -5.90 26.27
C LEU A 97 -0.35 -7.42 26.16
N ILE A 98 -1.58 -7.95 26.25
CA ILE A 98 -1.88 -9.38 26.12
C ILE A 98 -1.47 -9.89 24.75
N GLU A 99 -1.90 -9.22 23.68
CA GLU A 99 -1.51 -9.60 22.32
C GLU A 99 0.01 -9.44 22.09
N GLY A 100 0.66 -8.52 22.80
CA GLY A 100 2.11 -8.36 22.80
C GLY A 100 2.89 -9.54 23.40
N GLU A 101 2.25 -10.43 24.18
CA GLU A 101 2.89 -11.63 24.73
C GLU A 101 3.25 -12.65 23.64
N THR A 102 2.50 -12.67 22.53
CA THR A 102 2.70 -13.58 21.38
C THR A 102 3.26 -12.84 20.16
N ASP A 103 2.86 -11.59 19.94
CA ASP A 103 3.32 -10.77 18.81
C ASP A 103 4.57 -9.94 19.14
N SER A 104 5.72 -10.38 18.62
CA SER A 104 7.01 -9.70 18.83
C SER A 104 7.12 -8.31 18.18
N MET A 105 6.41 -8.07 17.07
CA MET A 105 6.41 -6.77 16.39
C MET A 105 5.61 -5.76 17.19
N LEU A 106 4.43 -6.17 17.67
CA LEU A 106 3.61 -5.39 18.58
C LEU A 106 4.36 -5.07 19.88
N ARG A 107 4.99 -6.08 20.50
CA ARG A 107 5.82 -5.90 21.68
C ARG A 107 6.92 -4.86 21.48
N SER A 108 7.57 -4.88 20.32
CA SER A 108 8.59 -3.89 19.97
C SER A 108 8.02 -2.47 19.90
N LYS A 109 6.77 -2.29 19.44
CA LYS A 109 6.07 -0.99 19.50
C LYS A 109 5.78 -0.58 20.95
N ILE A 110 5.30 -1.50 21.80
CA ILE A 110 5.04 -1.26 23.23
C ILE A 110 6.33 -0.81 23.94
N ILE A 111 7.43 -1.54 23.74
CA ILE A 111 8.74 -1.21 24.33
C ILE A 111 9.21 0.19 23.88
N LYS A 112 8.99 0.57 22.62
CA LYS A 112 9.33 1.92 22.12
C LYS A 112 8.52 3.00 22.86
N VAL A 113 7.22 2.78 23.07
CA VAL A 113 6.37 3.71 23.83
C VAL A 113 6.83 3.80 25.28
N LEU A 114 7.04 2.66 25.95
CA LEU A 114 7.53 2.65 27.32
C LEU A 114 8.90 3.33 27.44
N ARG A 115 9.83 3.12 26.49
CA ARG A 115 11.15 3.76 26.50
C ARG A 115 11.06 5.28 26.37
N LYS A 116 10.10 5.77 25.56
CA LYS A 116 9.86 7.21 25.39
C LYS A 116 9.43 7.87 26.70
N TYR A 117 8.56 7.20 27.46
CA TYR A 117 7.94 7.78 28.66
C TYR A 117 8.61 7.38 30.00
N TYR A 118 9.35 6.27 30.01
CA TYR A 118 10.12 5.78 31.17
C TYR A 118 11.61 5.60 30.82
N PRO A 119 12.31 6.66 30.34
CA PRO A 119 13.70 6.55 29.91
C PRO A 119 14.66 6.23 31.08
N ILE A 120 14.36 6.73 32.28
CA ILE A 120 15.15 6.45 33.49
C ILE A 120 15.07 4.96 33.84
N ILE A 121 13.87 4.37 33.79
CA ILE A 121 13.66 2.95 34.09
C ILE A 121 14.31 2.07 33.03
N TYR A 122 14.13 2.42 31.75
CA TYR A 122 14.79 1.73 30.64
C TYR A 122 16.32 1.71 30.81
N ASN A 123 16.91 2.86 31.13
CA ASN A 123 18.35 2.97 31.35
C ASN A 123 18.81 2.21 32.59
N ALA A 124 18.01 2.18 33.67
CA ALA A 124 18.34 1.45 34.87
C ALA A 124 18.36 -0.07 34.66
N VAL A 125 17.41 -0.60 33.90
CA VAL A 125 17.41 -2.02 33.49
C VAL A 125 18.61 -2.31 32.60
N LYS A 126 18.83 -1.49 31.56
CA LYS A 126 19.88 -1.71 30.56
C LYS A 126 21.30 -1.59 31.12
N LYS A 127 21.53 -0.66 32.06
CA LYS A 127 22.85 -0.42 32.69
C LYS A 127 23.04 -1.19 34.00
N HIS A 128 21.97 -1.83 34.50
CA HIS A 128 21.94 -2.43 35.83
C HIS A 128 22.32 -1.45 36.96
N ASP A 129 21.98 -0.16 36.80
CA ASP A 129 22.28 0.91 37.76
C ASP A 129 21.02 1.66 38.19
N LYS A 130 20.75 1.68 39.49
CA LYS A 130 19.56 2.27 40.11
C LYS A 130 19.83 3.53 40.90
N LYS A 131 21.07 4.03 40.94
CA LYS A 131 21.41 5.25 41.67
C LYS A 131 20.50 6.41 41.27
N ILE A 132 20.18 6.52 39.99
CA ILE A 132 19.29 7.55 39.45
C ILE A 132 17.84 7.37 39.96
N LEU A 133 17.29 6.15 39.97
CA LEU A 133 15.95 5.89 40.53
C LEU A 133 15.90 6.22 42.02
N LYS A 134 16.88 5.75 42.79
CA LYS A 134 16.94 6.00 44.24
C LYS A 134 16.97 7.49 44.53
N ASN A 135 17.80 8.25 43.81
CA ASN A 135 17.87 9.70 43.94
C ASN A 135 16.58 10.42 43.52
N ARG A 136 15.84 9.88 42.53
CA ARG A 136 14.52 10.40 42.15
C ARG A 136 13.50 10.20 43.28
N TYR A 137 13.42 9.00 43.85
CA TYR A 137 12.46 8.70 44.92
C TYR A 137 12.75 9.42 46.23
N MET A 138 14.02 9.69 46.56
CA MET A 138 14.39 10.45 47.76
C MET A 138 13.90 11.91 47.74
N LYS A 139 13.60 12.46 46.56
CA LYS A 139 13.12 13.83 46.39
C LYS A 139 11.59 13.95 46.39
N MET A 140 10.87 12.83 46.43
CA MET A 140 9.41 12.79 46.36
C MET A 140 8.79 12.72 47.76
N ASP A 141 7.61 13.30 47.92
CA ASP A 141 6.79 13.06 49.10
C ASP A 141 6.34 11.59 49.16
N LEU A 142 5.97 11.12 50.35
CA LEU A 142 5.62 9.72 50.60
C LEU A 142 4.49 9.22 49.69
N ILE A 143 3.45 10.02 49.47
CA ILE A 143 2.25 9.63 48.72
C ILE A 143 2.61 9.50 47.23
N THR A 144 3.25 10.52 46.67
CA THR A 144 3.70 10.51 45.28
C THR A 144 4.66 9.36 45.03
N ARG A 145 5.65 9.17 45.93
CA ARG A 145 6.64 8.10 45.81
C ARG A 145 6.00 6.72 45.76
N ASN A 146 4.99 6.46 46.58
CA ASN A 146 4.32 5.15 46.63
C ASN A 146 3.59 4.83 45.32
N ILE A 147 3.02 5.84 44.65
CA ILE A 147 2.35 5.67 43.36
C ILE A 147 3.38 5.50 42.23
N GLU A 148 4.39 6.38 42.17
CA GLU A 148 5.44 6.33 41.15
C GLU A 148 6.22 5.03 41.21
N ALA A 149 6.61 4.59 42.41
CA ALA A 149 7.41 3.37 42.59
C ALA A 149 6.67 2.13 42.10
N LYS A 150 5.34 2.03 42.28
CA LYS A 150 4.54 0.90 41.78
C LYS A 150 4.52 0.83 40.25
N PHE A 151 4.32 1.98 39.59
CA PHE A 151 4.34 2.05 38.13
C PHE A 151 5.73 1.76 37.57
N ASP A 152 6.75 2.40 38.13
CA ASP A 152 8.15 2.23 37.75
C ASP A 152 8.59 0.77 37.97
N ALA A 153 8.14 0.10 39.03
CA ALA A 153 8.41 -1.31 39.30
C ALA A 153 7.79 -2.24 38.24
N ALA A 154 6.53 -2.03 37.88
CA ALA A 154 5.87 -2.82 36.84
C ALA A 154 6.55 -2.65 35.47
N VAL A 155 6.90 -1.41 35.10
CA VAL A 155 7.65 -1.12 33.87
C VAL A 155 9.05 -1.70 33.92
N TYR A 156 9.72 -1.67 35.09
CA TYR A 156 11.03 -2.28 35.28
C TYR A 156 10.97 -3.80 35.04
N LEU A 157 10.00 -4.51 35.63
CA LEU A 157 9.81 -5.94 35.40
C LEU A 157 9.58 -6.25 33.92
N TYR A 158 8.74 -5.47 33.25
CA TYR A 158 8.49 -5.64 31.82
C TYR A 158 9.75 -5.49 30.96
N PHE A 159 10.57 -4.46 31.24
CA PHE A 159 11.85 -4.29 30.57
C PHE A 159 12.85 -5.38 30.92
N ALA A 160 12.93 -5.81 32.17
CA ALA A 160 13.82 -6.89 32.60
C ALA A 160 13.51 -8.20 31.85
N ILE A 161 12.22 -8.54 31.70
CA ILE A 161 11.76 -9.74 31.00
C ILE A 161 12.11 -9.69 29.50
N TYR A 162 11.96 -8.53 28.84
CA TYR A 162 12.05 -8.45 27.38
C TYR A 162 13.33 -7.87 26.80
N ILE A 163 14.13 -7.15 27.59
CA ILE A 163 15.36 -6.48 27.11
C ILE A 163 16.60 -7.13 27.69
N SER A 164 16.54 -7.57 28.96
CA SER A 164 17.70 -8.12 29.66
C SER A 164 17.35 -9.40 30.45
N PRO A 165 16.74 -10.42 29.82
CA PRO A 165 16.32 -11.64 30.53
C PRO A 165 17.49 -12.43 31.14
N GLU A 166 18.70 -12.25 30.60
CA GLU A 166 19.91 -12.97 31.04
C GLU A 166 20.58 -12.30 32.26
N ILE A 167 20.36 -11.00 32.48
CA ILE A 167 21.03 -10.22 33.52
C ILE A 167 20.00 -9.31 34.19
N VAL A 168 19.55 -9.71 35.39
CA VAL A 168 18.62 -8.92 36.20
C VAL A 168 19.14 -8.84 37.62
N ASP A 169 19.04 -7.67 38.23
CA ASP A 169 19.28 -7.50 39.66
C ASP A 169 18.16 -8.20 40.46
N GLN A 170 18.49 -9.40 40.92
CA GLN A 170 17.58 -10.29 41.65
C GLN A 170 17.05 -9.64 42.93
N GLY A 171 17.87 -8.90 43.67
CA GLY A 171 17.47 -8.29 44.94
C GLY A 171 16.33 -7.29 44.78
N PHE A 172 16.33 -6.54 43.67
CA PHE A 172 15.24 -5.62 43.38
C PHE A 172 14.00 -6.29 42.80
N VAL A 173 14.16 -7.33 41.98
CA VAL A 173 13.01 -8.13 41.55
C VAL A 173 12.32 -8.75 42.77
N ILE A 174 13.09 -9.29 43.72
CA ILE A 174 12.58 -9.81 44.99
C ILE A 174 11.87 -8.70 45.77
N SER A 175 12.45 -7.50 45.87
CA SER A 175 11.78 -6.36 46.52
C SER A 175 10.43 -6.05 45.88
N ILE A 176 10.34 -6.04 44.54
CA ILE A 176 9.08 -5.79 43.83
C ILE A 176 8.09 -6.93 44.09
N LEU A 177 8.54 -8.19 44.10
CA LEU A 177 7.67 -9.33 44.40
C LEU A 177 7.12 -9.29 45.83
N ASN A 178 7.94 -8.89 46.80
CA ASN A 178 7.49 -8.68 48.18
C ASN A 178 6.45 -7.57 48.26
N ASP A 179 6.62 -6.47 47.51
CA ASP A 179 5.63 -5.39 47.43
C ASP A 179 4.29 -5.87 46.81
N ILE A 180 4.36 -6.78 45.83
CA ILE A 180 3.18 -7.42 45.24
C ILE A 180 2.50 -8.30 46.29
N GLU A 181 3.24 -9.16 46.98
CA GLU A 181 2.72 -10.03 48.04
C GLU A 181 2.05 -9.20 49.15
N GLU A 182 2.69 -8.12 49.60
CA GLU A 182 2.12 -7.21 50.61
C GLU A 182 0.82 -6.55 50.11
N PHE A 183 0.78 -6.14 48.84
CA PHE A 183 -0.44 -5.58 48.25
C PHE A 183 -1.60 -6.59 48.20
N GLU A 184 -1.32 -7.84 47.84
CA GLU A 184 -2.34 -8.88 47.69
C GLU A 184 -2.83 -9.42 49.03
N SER A 185 -1.93 -9.59 50.00
CA SER A 185 -2.22 -10.29 51.25
C SER A 185 -2.55 -9.39 52.44
N LYS A 186 -2.04 -8.16 52.48
CA LYS A 186 -2.12 -7.27 53.66
C LYS A 186 -2.81 -5.93 53.40
N ASN A 187 -3.14 -5.63 52.15
CA ASN A 187 -3.81 -4.37 51.84
C ASN A 187 -5.31 -4.49 52.06
N PHE A 188 -5.89 -3.59 52.86
CA PHE A 188 -7.33 -3.51 53.14
C PHE A 188 -8.23 -3.46 51.91
N ILE A 189 -7.68 -2.99 50.81
CA ILE A 189 -8.32 -2.98 49.51
C ILE A 189 -8.67 -4.40 49.02
N ASN A 190 -7.82 -5.38 49.31
CA ASN A 190 -7.94 -6.77 48.89
C ASN A 190 -8.39 -7.69 50.04
N GLU A 191 -8.49 -7.19 51.27
CA GLU A 191 -8.96 -7.97 52.41
C GLU A 191 -10.48 -8.22 52.38
N ASN A 192 -10.89 -9.33 52.98
CA ASN A 192 -12.29 -9.63 53.19
C ASN A 192 -12.85 -8.81 54.38
N ILE A 193 -13.57 -7.73 54.05
CA ILE A 193 -14.20 -6.84 55.02
C ILE A 193 -15.11 -7.61 56.01
N GLU A 194 -15.76 -8.70 55.59
CA GLU A 194 -16.65 -9.47 56.47
C GLU A 194 -15.87 -10.20 57.56
N MET A 195 -14.69 -10.75 57.23
CA MET A 195 -13.79 -11.36 58.22
C MET A 195 -13.26 -10.30 59.19
N GLU A 196 -12.90 -9.12 58.70
CA GLU A 196 -12.45 -8.01 59.54
C GLU A 196 -13.54 -7.51 60.49
N ILE A 197 -14.79 -7.40 60.03
CA ILE A 197 -15.92 -7.07 60.91
C ILE A 197 -16.06 -8.13 62.01
N GLU A 198 -15.90 -9.41 61.70
CA GLU A 198 -15.95 -10.48 62.70
C GLU A 198 -14.79 -10.39 63.70
N ASN A 199 -13.56 -10.10 63.23
CA ASN A 199 -12.38 -9.91 64.09
C ASN A 199 -12.58 -8.78 65.12
N TYR A 200 -13.27 -7.71 64.74
CA TYR A 200 -13.52 -6.53 65.59
C TYR A 200 -14.93 -6.47 66.19
N LYS A 201 -15.72 -7.55 66.07
CA LYS A 201 -17.14 -7.59 66.40
C LYS A 201 -17.50 -7.06 67.78
N ASN A 202 -16.71 -7.41 68.80
CA ASN A 202 -16.97 -6.98 70.18
C ASN A 202 -16.82 -5.47 70.32
N LYS A 203 -15.72 -4.91 69.82
CA LYS A 203 -15.47 -3.45 69.84
C LYS A 203 -16.49 -2.68 68.99
N ILE A 204 -16.87 -3.22 67.83
CA ILE A 204 -17.92 -2.62 66.99
C ILE A 204 -19.24 -2.58 67.75
N LYS A 205 -19.62 -3.66 68.46
CA LYS A 205 -20.83 -3.71 69.28
C LYS A 205 -20.79 -2.72 70.44
N GLU A 206 -19.65 -2.58 71.12
CA GLU A 206 -19.44 -1.61 72.20
C GLU A 206 -19.66 -0.18 71.71
N VAL A 207 -18.99 0.20 70.61
CA VAL A 207 -19.16 1.52 69.98
C VAL A 207 -20.61 1.73 69.54
N ASN A 208 -21.24 0.74 68.92
CA ASN A 208 -22.65 0.83 68.50
C ASN A 208 -23.61 1.01 69.70
N LEU A 209 -23.32 0.37 70.84
CA LEU A 209 -24.10 0.54 72.07
C LEU A 209 -23.92 1.95 72.64
N LEU A 210 -22.68 2.45 72.70
CA LEU A 210 -22.36 3.81 73.16
C LEU A 210 -23.09 4.86 72.31
N ILE A 211 -23.08 4.68 70.99
CA ILE A 211 -23.80 5.55 70.05
C ILE A 211 -25.29 5.55 70.36
N LYS A 212 -25.88 4.35 70.48
CA LYS A 212 -27.31 4.21 70.73
C LYS A 212 -27.73 4.82 72.07
N GLN A 213 -26.89 4.72 73.10
CA GLN A 213 -27.15 5.29 74.42
C GLN A 213 -27.05 6.81 74.43
N LYS A 214 -25.99 7.38 73.84
CA LYS A 214 -25.75 8.83 73.87
C LYS A 214 -26.56 9.61 72.83
N PHE A 215 -26.69 9.05 71.63
CA PHE A 215 -27.16 9.77 70.46
C PHE A 215 -28.48 9.22 69.91
N GLY A 216 -28.91 8.02 70.34
CA GLY A 216 -30.10 7.37 69.83
C GLY A 216 -29.84 6.53 68.57
N LYS A 217 -30.90 6.14 67.88
CA LYS A 217 -30.83 5.27 66.71
C LYS A 217 -30.64 6.09 65.43
N VAL A 218 -29.58 5.82 64.69
CA VAL A 218 -29.27 6.47 63.40
C VAL A 218 -28.88 5.38 62.40
N TYR A 219 -29.72 5.13 61.38
CA TYR A 219 -29.46 4.08 60.38
C TYR A 219 -29.23 4.62 58.97
N ASN A 220 -29.76 5.80 58.67
CA ASN A 220 -29.69 6.40 57.34
C ASN A 220 -29.67 7.95 57.44
N PHE A 221 -29.51 8.61 56.28
CA PHE A 221 -29.44 10.08 56.24
C PHE A 221 -30.75 10.76 56.66
N LYS A 222 -31.91 10.16 56.41
CA LYS A 222 -33.22 10.71 56.81
C LYS A 222 -33.35 10.72 58.33
N ASP A 223 -32.84 9.69 59.00
CA ASP A 223 -32.81 9.62 60.46
C ASP A 223 -31.97 10.76 61.06
N ILE A 224 -30.88 11.17 60.38
CA ILE A 224 -30.01 12.28 60.78
C ILE A 224 -30.73 13.63 60.63
N LEU A 225 -31.31 13.88 59.45
CA LEU A 225 -31.96 15.17 59.15
C LEU A 225 -33.23 15.40 59.99
N ARG A 226 -33.90 14.31 60.39
CA ARG A 226 -35.11 14.35 61.24
C ARG A 226 -34.80 14.06 62.71
N HIS A 227 -33.52 14.04 63.08
CA HIS A 227 -33.12 13.64 64.41
C HIS A 227 -33.59 14.64 65.49
N LYS A 228 -33.95 14.13 66.68
CA LYS A 228 -34.40 14.96 67.80
C LYS A 228 -33.24 15.71 68.47
N ASN A 229 -32.05 15.13 68.49
CA ASN A 229 -30.82 15.78 68.95
C ASN A 229 -30.39 16.85 67.93
N GLY A 230 -30.34 18.12 68.37
CA GLY A 230 -30.00 19.27 67.54
C GLY A 230 -28.58 19.25 66.97
N GLU A 231 -27.62 18.60 67.64
CA GLU A 231 -26.24 18.50 67.15
C GLU A 231 -26.14 17.57 65.94
N ILE A 232 -26.78 16.39 66.02
CA ILE A 232 -26.86 15.45 64.90
C ILE A 232 -27.53 16.10 63.71
N ARG A 233 -28.67 16.76 63.94
CA ARG A 233 -29.42 17.43 62.88
C ARG A 233 -28.58 18.53 62.23
N LYS A 234 -27.91 19.37 63.03
CA LYS A 234 -27.04 20.44 62.52
C LYS A 234 -25.89 19.89 61.67
N LEU A 235 -25.24 18.81 62.10
CA LEU A 235 -24.20 18.14 61.30
C LEU A 235 -24.75 17.59 59.98
N GLY A 236 -25.94 16.99 60.03
CA GLY A 236 -26.66 16.54 58.84
C GLY A 236 -26.99 17.66 57.86
N GLU A 237 -27.52 18.79 58.36
CA GLU A 237 -27.85 19.99 57.58
C GLU A 237 -26.58 20.61 56.95
N ILE A 238 -25.45 20.62 57.66
CA ILE A 238 -24.17 21.09 57.10
C ILE A 238 -23.75 20.20 55.91
N LEU A 239 -23.83 18.88 56.07
CA LEU A 239 -23.50 17.94 55.00
C LEU A 239 -24.48 18.05 53.84
N GLU A 240 -25.79 18.14 54.10
CA GLU A 240 -26.81 18.35 53.07
C GLU A 240 -26.56 19.64 52.28
N ASN A 241 -26.29 20.76 52.98
CA ASN A 241 -25.96 22.02 52.33
C ASN A 241 -24.71 21.92 51.45
N LEU A 242 -23.70 21.12 51.85
CA LEU A 242 -22.54 20.85 51.00
C LEU A 242 -22.95 20.20 49.67
N PHE A 243 -23.89 19.24 49.69
CA PHE A 243 -24.42 18.64 48.46
C PHE A 243 -25.23 19.65 47.63
N ILE A 244 -26.11 20.41 48.27
CA ILE A 244 -26.95 21.43 47.62
C ILE A 244 -26.08 22.50 46.93
N MET A 245 -25.02 22.98 47.61
CA MET A 245 -24.07 23.94 47.03
C MET A 245 -23.35 23.41 45.78
N ASN A 246 -23.25 22.08 45.64
CA ASN A 246 -22.71 21.41 44.46
C ASN A 246 -23.81 20.97 43.45
N GLY A 247 -25.04 21.44 43.61
CA GLY A 247 -26.17 21.15 42.72
C GLY A 247 -26.73 19.73 42.86
N ILE A 248 -26.48 19.06 43.99
CA ILE A 248 -26.90 17.68 44.23
C ILE A 248 -28.00 17.65 45.30
N ASN A 249 -29.16 17.10 44.94
CA ASN A 249 -30.23 16.83 45.90
C ASN A 249 -30.09 15.39 46.45
N ILE A 250 -29.76 15.29 47.73
CA ILE A 250 -29.55 13.99 48.42
C ILE A 250 -30.81 13.14 48.53
N GLU A 251 -32.02 13.73 48.59
CA GLU A 251 -33.26 12.97 48.65
C GLU A 251 -33.49 12.19 47.37
N SER A 252 -33.19 12.82 46.22
CA SER A 252 -33.24 12.17 44.90
C SER A 252 -32.09 11.20 44.67
N MET A 253 -30.87 11.58 45.05
CA MET A 253 -29.67 10.77 44.80
C MET A 253 -29.65 9.51 45.66
N PHE A 254 -30.08 9.60 46.93
CA PHE A 254 -30.03 8.48 47.89
C PHE A 254 -31.37 7.76 48.04
N GLU A 255 -32.32 7.94 47.13
CA GLU A 255 -33.69 7.41 47.20
C GLU A 255 -33.73 5.91 47.55
N LYS A 256 -32.82 5.12 46.95
CA LYS A 256 -32.72 3.65 47.10
C LYS A 256 -31.69 3.21 48.15
N SER A 257 -31.04 4.14 48.85
CA SER A 257 -30.00 3.84 49.85
C SER A 257 -30.60 3.74 51.27
N GLN A 258 -31.64 2.92 51.41
CA GLN A 258 -32.43 2.81 52.65
C GLN A 258 -31.72 2.05 53.77
N PHE A 259 -30.73 1.21 53.45
CA PHE A 259 -29.97 0.43 54.43
C PHE A 259 -28.47 0.65 54.26
N ILE A 260 -27.86 1.21 55.30
CA ILE A 260 -26.41 1.42 55.37
C ILE A 260 -25.89 0.49 56.45
N CYS A 261 -24.88 -0.32 56.11
CA CYS A 261 -24.21 -1.17 57.07
C CYS A 261 -23.34 -0.30 57.99
N ILE A 262 -23.88 0.08 59.15
CA ILE A 262 -23.20 0.94 60.14
C ILE A 262 -21.88 0.30 60.60
N GLU A 263 -21.81 -1.03 60.67
CA GLU A 263 -20.59 -1.76 61.06
C GLU A 263 -19.41 -1.42 60.14
N LYS A 264 -19.65 -1.23 58.83
CA LYS A 264 -18.62 -0.78 57.86
C LYS A 264 -18.14 0.65 58.11
N ILE A 265 -18.96 1.48 58.75
CA ILE A 265 -18.61 2.87 59.13
C ILE A 265 -17.86 2.88 60.46
N ILE A 266 -18.23 2.01 61.40
CA ILE A 266 -17.58 1.91 62.72
C ILE A 266 -16.20 1.24 62.62
N LEU A 267 -16.03 0.25 61.74
CA LEU A 267 -14.77 -0.52 61.62
C LEU A 267 -13.52 0.38 61.42
N PRO A 268 -13.50 1.36 60.50
CA PRO A 268 -12.36 2.29 60.37
C PRO A 268 -12.02 3.03 61.67
N TYR A 269 -13.04 3.47 62.42
CA TYR A 269 -12.86 4.12 63.71
C TYR A 269 -12.22 3.16 64.72
N VAL A 270 -12.78 1.95 64.90
CA VAL A 270 -12.28 0.95 65.85
C VAL A 270 -10.82 0.54 65.58
N ARG A 271 -10.41 0.54 64.31
CA ARG A 271 -9.03 0.20 63.92
C ARG A 271 -8.03 1.31 64.20
N MET A 272 -8.45 2.57 64.13
CA MET A 272 -7.57 3.72 64.29
C MET A 272 -7.62 4.31 65.71
N ALA A 273 -8.76 4.23 66.37
CA ALA A 273 -9.02 4.87 67.65
C ALA A 273 -8.24 4.18 68.76
N LYS A 274 -7.41 4.97 69.46
CA LYS A 274 -6.79 4.58 70.73
C LYS A 274 -7.60 5.05 71.95
N ASN A 275 -8.49 6.04 71.76
CA ASN A 275 -9.32 6.66 72.80
C ASN A 275 -10.79 6.77 72.34
N GLU A 276 -11.72 6.77 73.29
CA GLU A 276 -13.18 6.82 73.07
C GLU A 276 -13.71 8.27 73.09
N ASP A 277 -13.31 9.09 72.12
CA ASP A 277 -13.85 10.44 72.00
C ASP A 277 -15.26 10.42 71.37
N SER A 278 -16.24 10.85 72.16
CA SER A 278 -17.65 10.83 71.79
C SER A 278 -17.98 11.71 70.57
N ASP A 279 -17.27 12.83 70.41
CA ASP A 279 -17.54 13.80 69.35
C ASP A 279 -16.95 13.31 68.02
N ILE A 280 -15.79 12.67 68.08
CA ILE A 280 -15.18 12.01 66.92
C ILE A 280 -16.07 10.86 66.44
N ILE A 281 -16.57 10.03 67.37
CA ILE A 281 -17.50 8.94 67.04
C ILE A 281 -18.74 9.50 66.34
N LEU A 282 -19.34 10.57 66.89
CA LEU A 282 -20.52 11.21 66.32
C LEU A 282 -20.25 11.70 64.88
N PHE A 283 -19.16 12.44 64.68
CA PHE A 283 -18.77 12.94 63.38
C PHE A 283 -18.50 11.81 62.39
N CYS A 284 -17.83 10.73 62.82
CA CYS A 284 -17.55 9.55 62.00
C CYS A 284 -18.84 8.88 61.51
N ILE A 285 -19.87 8.76 62.35
CA ILE A 285 -21.14 8.11 61.97
C ILE A 285 -21.95 8.99 61.03
N VAL A 286 -22.13 10.27 61.41
CA VAL A 286 -22.92 11.21 60.62
C VAL A 286 -22.28 11.37 59.25
N SER A 287 -20.99 11.71 59.18
CA SER A 287 -20.28 11.84 57.91
C SER A 287 -20.18 10.51 57.17
N GLY A 288 -19.93 9.41 57.89
CA GLY A 288 -19.82 8.07 57.32
C GLY A 288 -21.10 7.61 56.64
N ILE A 289 -22.28 7.95 57.16
CA ILE A 289 -23.57 7.65 56.52
C ILE A 289 -23.71 8.35 55.16
N PHE A 290 -23.34 9.63 55.08
CA PHE A 290 -23.40 10.38 53.82
C PHE A 290 -22.34 9.86 52.83
N VAL A 291 -21.10 9.64 53.29
CA VAL A 291 -20.00 9.10 52.47
C VAL A 291 -20.32 7.68 51.98
N GLN A 292 -20.86 6.81 52.82
CA GLN A 292 -21.23 5.45 52.43
C GLN A 292 -22.39 5.45 51.43
N SER A 293 -23.35 6.37 51.58
CA SER A 293 -24.42 6.57 50.59
C SER A 293 -23.84 6.98 49.23
N LEU A 294 -22.90 7.93 49.23
CA LEU A 294 -22.19 8.37 48.03
C LEU A 294 -21.39 7.23 47.39
N ILE A 295 -20.66 6.44 48.19
CA ILE A 295 -19.91 5.27 47.71
C ILE A 295 -20.85 4.24 47.06
N ASN A 296 -22.02 4.00 47.65
CA ASN A 296 -23.01 3.07 47.11
C ASN A 296 -23.53 3.55 45.75
N GLU A 297 -23.90 4.83 45.62
CA GLU A 297 -24.36 5.39 44.35
C GLU A 297 -23.25 5.45 43.31
N TYR A 298 -22.02 5.79 43.71
CA TYR A 298 -20.86 5.74 42.82
C TYR A 298 -20.62 4.33 42.28
N LYS A 299 -20.67 3.31 43.13
CA LYS A 299 -20.51 1.90 42.72
C LYS A 299 -21.64 1.47 41.77
N LYS A 300 -22.88 1.87 42.03
CA LYS A 300 -24.02 1.61 41.13
C LYS A 300 -23.83 2.29 39.77
N ALA A 301 -23.50 3.58 39.75
CA ALA A 301 -23.24 4.34 38.54
C ALA A 301 -22.09 3.73 37.72
N ARG A 302 -21.00 3.34 38.38
CA ARG A 302 -19.87 2.66 37.73
C ARG A 302 -20.30 1.34 37.09
N LYS A 303 -21.06 0.50 37.81
CA LYS A 303 -21.56 -0.77 37.29
C LYS A 303 -22.47 -0.58 36.08
N LEU A 304 -23.41 0.36 36.15
CA LEU A 304 -24.28 0.71 35.03
C LEU A 304 -23.48 1.17 33.80
N TYR A 305 -22.48 2.03 34.01
CA TYR A 305 -21.63 2.53 32.94
C TYR A 305 -20.89 1.40 32.21
N PHE A 306 -20.20 0.52 32.92
CA PHE A 306 -19.44 -0.56 32.30
C PHE A 306 -20.32 -1.66 31.70
N ASN A 307 -21.44 -2.01 32.34
CA ASN A 307 -22.42 -2.94 31.77
C ASN A 307 -22.98 -2.42 30.43
N ASN A 308 -23.38 -1.15 30.38
CA ASN A 308 -23.91 -0.55 29.15
C ASN A 308 -22.86 -0.46 28.03
N ILE A 309 -21.59 -0.22 28.39
CA ILE A 309 -20.49 -0.21 27.40
C ILE A 309 -20.20 -1.59 26.88
N GLU A 310 -20.18 -2.61 27.73
CA GLU A 310 -19.95 -4.00 27.34
C GLU A 310 -21.07 -4.48 26.41
N GLU A 311 -22.34 -4.15 26.71
CA GLU A 311 -23.48 -4.45 25.84
C GLU A 311 -23.44 -3.66 24.52
N SER A 312 -23.22 -2.34 24.56
CA SER A 312 -23.18 -1.51 23.34
C SER A 312 -21.99 -1.87 22.44
N SER A 313 -20.84 -2.17 23.04
CA SER A 313 -19.64 -2.52 22.30
C SER A 313 -19.72 -3.94 21.77
N SER A 314 -20.21 -4.92 22.55
CA SER A 314 -20.38 -6.30 22.06
C SER A 314 -21.34 -6.36 20.87
N TYR A 315 -22.46 -5.62 20.92
CA TYR A 315 -23.40 -5.51 19.79
C TYR A 315 -22.77 -4.88 18.54
N LYS A 316 -22.01 -3.78 18.70
CA LYS A 316 -21.28 -3.17 17.56
C LYS A 316 -20.22 -4.10 16.99
N LEU A 317 -19.56 -4.88 17.84
CA LEU A 317 -18.52 -5.81 17.42
C LEU A 317 -19.12 -7.02 16.70
N SER A 318 -20.25 -7.56 17.15
CA SER A 318 -20.92 -8.66 16.44
C SER A 318 -21.34 -8.24 15.03
N ILE A 319 -21.84 -7.01 14.86
CA ILE A 319 -22.17 -6.47 13.52
C ILE A 319 -20.90 -6.36 12.66
N LEU A 320 -19.80 -5.84 13.22
CA LEU A 320 -18.55 -5.71 12.47
C LEU A 320 -17.94 -7.08 12.12
N GLU A 321 -18.03 -8.07 13.00
CA GLU A 321 -17.57 -9.43 12.74
C GLU A 321 -18.39 -10.10 11.63
N GLU A 322 -19.72 -9.89 11.62
CA GLU A 322 -20.60 -10.35 10.56
C GLU A 322 -20.20 -9.73 9.21
N GLN A 323 -20.03 -8.40 9.16
CA GLN A 323 -19.57 -7.68 7.96
C GLN A 323 -18.20 -8.15 7.48
N ILE A 324 -17.24 -8.37 8.39
CA ILE A 324 -15.92 -8.91 8.03
C ILE A 324 -16.05 -10.32 7.46
N SER A 325 -16.97 -11.14 7.99
CA SER A 325 -17.21 -12.49 7.49
C SER A 325 -17.79 -12.47 6.07
N GLU A 326 -18.71 -11.54 5.78
CA GLU A 326 -19.30 -11.35 4.46
C GLU A 326 -18.26 -10.90 3.43
N VAL A 327 -17.49 -9.87 3.77
CA VAL A 327 -16.42 -9.36 2.90
C VAL A 327 -15.35 -10.43 2.64
N LYS A 328 -15.03 -11.27 3.63
CA LYS A 328 -14.12 -12.40 3.44
C LYS A 328 -14.70 -13.44 2.47
N LYS A 329 -15.98 -13.79 2.59
CA LYS A 329 -16.65 -14.70 1.66
C LYS A 329 -16.66 -14.14 0.23
N GLU A 330 -16.94 -12.85 0.08
CA GLU A 330 -16.94 -12.18 -1.22
C GLU A 330 -15.54 -12.16 -1.84
N ASN A 331 -14.50 -11.83 -1.06
CA ASN A 331 -13.12 -11.88 -1.52
C ASN A 331 -12.69 -13.27 -2.00
N ILE A 332 -13.09 -14.34 -1.28
CA ILE A 332 -12.83 -15.72 -1.71
C ILE A 332 -13.54 -16.02 -3.03
N SER A 333 -14.81 -15.61 -3.17
CA SER A 333 -15.59 -15.78 -4.40
C SER A 333 -14.96 -15.06 -5.59
N LEU A 334 -14.57 -13.80 -5.41
CA LEU A 334 -13.90 -13.00 -6.44
C LEU A 334 -12.54 -13.59 -6.83
N LYS A 335 -11.75 -14.06 -5.86
CA LYS A 335 -10.47 -14.72 -6.13
C LYS A 335 -10.65 -16.00 -6.95
N ASN A 336 -11.67 -16.80 -6.64
CA ASN A 336 -11.99 -18.00 -7.41
C ASN A 336 -12.44 -17.67 -8.85
N LYS A 337 -13.24 -16.61 -9.04
CA LYS A 337 -13.62 -16.13 -10.38
C LYS A 337 -12.41 -15.63 -11.17
N LEU A 338 -11.50 -14.91 -10.52
CA LEU A 338 -10.27 -14.43 -11.15
C LEU A 338 -9.38 -15.59 -11.61
N ASP A 339 -9.21 -16.62 -10.78
CA ASP A 339 -8.46 -17.83 -11.13
C ASP A 339 -9.11 -18.59 -12.28
N TYR A 340 -10.45 -18.66 -12.31
CA TYR A 340 -11.19 -19.24 -13.43
C TYR A 340 -10.92 -18.48 -14.75
N PHE A 341 -11.10 -17.16 -14.75
CA PHE A 341 -10.86 -16.34 -15.94
C PHE A 341 -9.40 -16.35 -16.39
N ASN A 342 -8.44 -16.41 -15.47
CA ASN A 342 -7.02 -16.54 -15.81
C ASN A 342 -6.72 -17.87 -16.52
N LYS A 343 -7.34 -18.97 -16.07
CA LYS A 343 -7.22 -20.28 -16.76
C LYS A 343 -7.86 -20.24 -18.15
N GLU A 344 -9.03 -19.61 -18.27
CA GLU A 344 -9.74 -19.49 -19.54
C GLU A 344 -8.94 -18.65 -20.55
N LYS A 345 -8.42 -17.49 -20.13
CA LYS A 345 -7.52 -16.65 -20.92
C LYS A 345 -6.31 -17.43 -21.44
N LEU A 346 -5.66 -18.22 -20.57
CA LEU A 346 -4.51 -19.04 -20.96
C LEU A 346 -4.88 -20.11 -22.00
N MET A 347 -6.09 -20.69 -21.92
CA MET A 347 -6.58 -21.62 -22.95
C MET A 347 -6.82 -20.93 -24.28
N TYR A 348 -7.46 -19.74 -24.29
CA TYR A 348 -7.65 -18.96 -25.50
C TYR A 348 -6.32 -18.54 -26.14
N GLU A 349 -5.34 -18.09 -25.35
CA GLU A 349 -4.01 -17.74 -25.85
C GLU A 349 -3.30 -18.94 -26.48
N LYS A 350 -3.38 -20.12 -25.86
CA LYS A 350 -2.84 -21.36 -26.44
C LYS A 350 -3.53 -21.72 -27.75
N ARG A 351 -4.86 -21.60 -27.82
CA ARG A 351 -5.64 -21.88 -29.03
C ARG A 351 -5.25 -20.93 -30.16
N LEU A 352 -5.23 -19.62 -29.88
CA LEU A 352 -4.84 -18.59 -30.83
C LEU A 352 -3.42 -18.81 -31.36
N LYS A 353 -2.46 -19.13 -30.47
CA LYS A 353 -1.07 -19.45 -30.87
C LYS A 353 -1.01 -20.68 -31.79
N SER A 354 -1.80 -21.71 -31.49
CA SER A 354 -1.86 -22.91 -32.34
C SER A 354 -2.45 -22.61 -33.73
N GLU A 355 -3.49 -21.78 -33.82
CA GLU A 355 -4.09 -21.37 -35.08
C GLU A 355 -3.15 -20.49 -35.90
N LEU A 356 -2.48 -19.52 -35.27
CA LEU A 356 -1.44 -18.72 -35.92
C LEU A 356 -0.30 -19.59 -36.47
N SER A 357 0.15 -20.60 -35.72
CA SER A 357 1.22 -21.50 -36.19
C SER A 357 0.79 -22.35 -37.39
N LYS A 358 -0.47 -22.80 -37.43
CA LYS A 358 -1.03 -23.52 -38.58
C LYS A 358 -1.08 -22.60 -39.79
N LEU A 359 -1.59 -21.38 -39.61
CA LEU A 359 -1.71 -20.41 -40.68
C LEU A 359 -0.34 -20.02 -41.25
N ASP A 360 0.66 -19.80 -40.39
CA ASP A 360 2.04 -19.52 -40.79
C ASP A 360 2.65 -20.67 -41.61
N SER A 361 2.38 -21.92 -41.23
CA SER A 361 2.84 -23.09 -41.99
C SER A 361 2.22 -23.18 -43.39
N ILE A 362 0.95 -22.82 -43.52
CA ILE A 362 0.24 -22.78 -44.81
C ILE A 362 0.82 -21.68 -45.69
N TYR A 363 0.98 -20.47 -45.14
CA TYR A 363 1.56 -19.36 -45.89
C TYR A 363 2.98 -19.66 -46.37
N LYS A 364 3.83 -20.29 -45.55
CA LYS A 364 5.17 -20.73 -45.95
C LYS A 364 5.14 -21.70 -47.13
N LEU A 365 4.20 -22.65 -47.12
CA LEU A 365 4.05 -23.60 -48.22
C LEU A 365 3.58 -22.91 -49.51
N GLU A 366 2.65 -21.98 -49.43
CA GLU A 366 2.19 -21.19 -50.57
C GLU A 366 3.29 -20.30 -51.15
N MET A 367 4.08 -19.64 -50.29
CA MET A 367 5.21 -18.83 -50.71
C MET A 367 6.24 -19.67 -51.47
N LYS A 368 6.59 -20.85 -50.96
CA LYS A 368 7.49 -21.78 -51.66
C LYS A 368 6.96 -22.18 -53.04
N LYS A 369 5.67 -22.51 -53.15
CA LYS A 369 5.04 -22.82 -54.44
C LYS A 369 5.11 -21.63 -55.43
N LYS A 370 4.92 -20.41 -54.94
CA LYS A 370 5.02 -19.19 -55.76
C LYS A 370 6.47 -18.94 -56.19
N GLU A 371 7.45 -19.10 -55.30
CA GLU A 371 8.88 -18.99 -55.59
C GLU A 371 9.33 -20.01 -56.63
N ASP A 372 8.94 -21.28 -56.48
CA ASP A 372 9.24 -22.33 -57.46
C ASP A 372 8.66 -22.00 -58.84
N ARG A 373 7.45 -21.44 -58.88
CA ARG A 373 6.80 -21.02 -60.13
C ARG A 373 7.50 -19.82 -60.77
N ILE A 374 7.96 -18.86 -59.97
CA ILE A 374 8.78 -17.74 -60.45
C ILE A 374 10.06 -18.28 -61.09
N ARG A 375 10.76 -19.20 -60.41
CA ARG A 375 11.99 -19.80 -60.95
C ARG A 375 11.77 -20.52 -62.27
N ILE A 376 10.67 -21.27 -62.40
CA ILE A 376 10.31 -21.94 -63.67
C ILE A 376 10.06 -20.90 -64.78
N LEU A 377 9.33 -19.82 -64.47
CA LEU A 377 9.05 -18.76 -65.44
C LEU A 377 10.31 -17.99 -65.85
N GLU A 378 11.22 -17.73 -64.92
CA GLU A 378 12.53 -17.13 -65.19
C GLU A 378 13.38 -18.00 -66.12
N ASN A 379 13.40 -19.31 -65.89
CA ASN A 379 14.11 -20.25 -66.77
C ASN A 379 13.51 -20.26 -68.18
N LYS A 380 12.17 -20.34 -68.30
CA LYS A 380 11.49 -20.26 -69.60
C LYS A 380 11.76 -18.95 -70.33
N LEU A 381 11.77 -17.83 -69.61
CA LEU A 381 12.09 -16.53 -70.19
C LEU A 381 13.54 -16.48 -70.69
N ASN A 382 14.48 -17.12 -69.98
CA ASN A 382 15.86 -17.22 -70.43
C ASN A 382 16.01 -18.13 -71.65
N GLU A 383 15.31 -19.27 -71.70
CA GLU A 383 15.26 -20.13 -72.88
C GLU A 383 14.72 -19.37 -74.10
N GLU A 384 13.62 -18.63 -73.93
CA GLU A 384 13.04 -17.81 -75.00
C GLU A 384 14.00 -16.70 -75.46
N LYS A 385 14.73 -16.07 -74.54
CA LYS A 385 15.79 -15.11 -74.89
C LYS A 385 16.91 -15.75 -75.70
N ILE A 386 17.36 -16.94 -75.33
CA ILE A 386 18.40 -17.68 -76.07
C ILE A 386 17.89 -18.03 -77.46
N LEU A 387 16.68 -18.59 -77.57
CA LEU A 387 16.05 -18.89 -78.86
C LEU A 387 15.89 -17.64 -79.73
N LYS A 388 15.57 -16.50 -79.12
CA LYS A 388 15.48 -15.23 -79.84
C LYS A 388 16.84 -14.75 -80.35
N LEU A 389 17.89 -14.90 -79.55
CA LEU A 389 19.27 -14.62 -79.97
C LEU A 389 19.69 -15.56 -81.11
N ASP A 390 19.34 -16.85 -81.03
CA ASP A 390 19.62 -17.83 -82.09
C ASP A 390 18.86 -17.51 -83.38
N LEU A 391 17.59 -17.07 -83.27
CA LEU A 391 16.80 -16.61 -84.42
C LEU A 391 17.35 -15.31 -85.02
N GLU A 392 17.85 -14.39 -84.20
CA GLU A 392 18.54 -13.18 -84.67
C GLU A 392 19.85 -13.55 -85.39
N TYR A 393 20.61 -14.52 -84.87
CA TYR A 393 21.81 -15.06 -85.52
C TYR A 393 21.49 -15.77 -86.84
N LEU A 394 20.41 -16.57 -86.90
CA LEU A 394 19.94 -17.23 -88.13
C LEU A 394 19.45 -16.21 -89.16
N LYS A 395 18.75 -15.14 -88.74
CA LYS A 395 18.38 -14.03 -89.61
C LYS A 395 19.60 -13.29 -90.14
N GLU A 396 20.63 -13.07 -89.33
CA GLU A 396 21.91 -12.50 -89.80
C GLU A 396 22.63 -13.43 -90.79
N TYR A 397 22.53 -14.75 -90.61
CA TYR A 397 23.13 -15.73 -91.52
C TYR A 397 22.40 -15.78 -92.87
N GLU A 398 21.07 -15.75 -92.86
CA GLU A 398 20.21 -15.77 -94.05
C GLU A 398 20.25 -14.43 -94.81
N PHE A 399 20.42 -13.31 -94.09
CA PHE A 399 20.59 -11.98 -94.67
C PHE A 399 21.98 -11.75 -95.30
N ASN A 400 23.00 -12.53 -94.91
CA ASN A 400 24.35 -12.46 -95.48
C ASN A 400 24.55 -13.33 -96.74
N SER A 401 23.60 -14.20 -97.09
CA SER A 401 23.70 -15.12 -98.24
C SER A 401 22.93 -14.71 -99.49
N ASP A 402 22.16 -13.62 -99.49
CA ASP A 402 21.54 -13.09 -100.71
C ASP A 402 21.57 -11.56 -100.72
N THR A 403 22.73 -11.03 -101.10
CA THR A 403 22.86 -9.65 -101.55
C THR A 403 22.84 -9.64 -103.07
N ASN A 404 21.72 -9.22 -103.67
CA ASN A 404 21.78 -8.44 -104.91
C ASN A 404 20.53 -7.57 -105.11
N HIS A 405 20.78 -6.28 -104.89
CA HIS A 405 20.12 -5.12 -105.48
C HIS A 405 18.63 -4.87 -105.20
N ARG A 406 18.39 -3.77 -104.49
CA ARG A 406 18.11 -2.48 -105.16
C ARG A 406 18.33 -1.31 -104.20
N ILE A 407 19.34 -0.49 -104.51
CA ILE A 407 19.43 0.89 -104.05
C ILE A 407 18.29 1.62 -104.77
N SER A 408 17.30 2.09 -104.03
CA SER A 408 16.41 3.15 -104.48
C SER A 408 16.72 4.38 -103.66
N ASP A 409 17.35 5.33 -104.34
CA ASP A 409 17.59 6.68 -103.88
C ASP A 409 16.31 7.33 -103.37
N CYS A 410 16.35 7.78 -102.12
CA CYS A 410 15.69 9.01 -101.73
C CYS A 410 16.75 9.90 -101.07
N LYS A 411 17.50 10.64 -101.90
CA LYS A 411 18.17 11.87 -101.51
C LYS A 411 17.12 12.87 -101.00
N LYS A 412 16.70 12.73 -99.75
CA LYS A 412 16.16 13.83 -98.96
C LYS A 412 17.31 14.26 -98.07
N ARG A 413 17.83 15.47 -98.28
CA ARG A 413 18.84 16.07 -97.39
C ARG A 413 18.14 16.66 -96.17
N LEU A 414 18.70 16.42 -94.98
CA LEU A 414 18.18 16.92 -93.69
C LEU A 414 18.03 18.45 -93.65
N GLU A 415 18.79 19.15 -94.49
CA GLU A 415 18.87 20.62 -94.58
C GLU A 415 17.49 21.28 -94.72
N LYS A 416 16.53 20.61 -95.38
CA LYS A 416 15.17 21.14 -95.60
C LYS A 416 14.28 21.09 -94.35
N TYR A 417 14.58 20.22 -93.38
CA TYR A 417 13.78 20.00 -92.17
C TYR A 417 14.37 20.67 -90.93
N THR A 418 15.67 20.95 -90.93
CA THR A 418 16.35 21.68 -89.85
C THR A 418 16.06 23.18 -89.82
N ILE A 419 15.57 23.78 -90.92
CA ILE A 419 15.24 25.21 -91.01
C ILE A 419 13.88 25.53 -90.35
N SER A 420 12.94 24.58 -90.33
CA SER A 420 11.56 24.80 -89.85
C SER A 420 11.22 24.09 -88.54
N LYS A 421 12.12 23.29 -87.97
CA LYS A 421 11.85 22.47 -86.76
C LYS A 421 13.02 22.47 -85.79
N LYS A 422 12.72 22.56 -84.49
CA LYS A 422 13.72 22.47 -83.41
C LYS A 422 13.96 21.01 -83.03
N ILE A 423 15.09 20.47 -83.44
CA ILE A 423 15.47 19.07 -83.18
C ILE A 423 16.50 19.00 -82.06
N ILE A 424 16.27 18.11 -81.08
CA ILE A 424 17.22 17.82 -80.00
C ILE A 424 17.70 16.38 -80.09
N ILE A 425 19.01 16.16 -80.00
CA ILE A 425 19.61 14.81 -79.93
C ILE A 425 20.31 14.65 -78.58
N ILE A 426 20.00 13.58 -77.85
CA ILE A 426 20.57 13.26 -76.55
C ILE A 426 21.45 12.01 -76.67
N GLY A 427 22.74 12.13 -76.36
CA GLY A 427 23.71 11.03 -76.40
C GLY A 427 24.87 11.25 -77.39
N GLY A 428 25.54 10.16 -77.75
CA GLY A 428 26.67 10.12 -78.68
C GLY A 428 28.03 10.36 -78.01
N ASP A 429 29.13 9.95 -78.65
CA ASP A 429 30.47 10.28 -78.18
C ASP A 429 30.86 11.73 -78.50
N LYS A 430 31.93 12.23 -77.87
CA LYS A 430 32.36 13.63 -77.99
C LYS A 430 32.79 14.02 -79.41
N GLU A 431 33.48 13.13 -80.13
CA GLU A 431 33.96 13.40 -81.50
C GLU A 431 32.82 13.32 -82.53
N TRP A 432 31.88 12.39 -82.34
CA TRP A 432 30.68 12.30 -83.17
C TRP A 432 29.79 13.55 -83.02
N ARG A 433 29.52 14.00 -81.78
CA ARG A 433 28.80 15.26 -81.54
C ARG A 433 29.48 16.46 -82.19
N ARG A 434 30.82 16.51 -82.16
CA ARG A 434 31.59 17.60 -82.78
C ARG A 434 31.45 17.59 -84.30
N ARG A 435 31.63 16.44 -84.96
CA ARG A 435 31.47 16.30 -86.41
C ARG A 435 30.04 16.57 -86.88
N PHE A 436 29.04 16.11 -86.13
CA PHE A 436 27.63 16.30 -86.47
C PHE A 436 27.19 17.76 -86.30
N ARG A 437 27.65 18.45 -85.24
CA ARG A 437 27.39 19.89 -85.04
C ARG A 437 28.04 20.78 -86.11
N ILE A 438 29.19 20.37 -86.66
CA ILE A 438 29.82 21.07 -87.80
C ILE A 438 28.96 20.92 -89.07
N LYS A 439 28.36 19.74 -89.29
CA LYS A 439 27.49 19.49 -90.46
C LYS A 439 26.09 20.12 -90.31
N TYR A 440 25.54 20.18 -89.09
CA TYR A 440 24.21 20.74 -88.78
C TYR A 440 24.24 21.60 -87.50
N PRO A 441 24.58 22.90 -87.58
CA PRO A 441 24.70 23.77 -86.41
C PRO A 441 23.35 24.07 -85.72
N GLU A 442 22.23 23.95 -86.44
CA GLU A 442 20.87 24.23 -85.95
C GLU A 442 20.33 23.13 -85.00
N ILE A 443 20.93 21.94 -84.98
CA ILE A 443 20.49 20.82 -84.13
C ILE A 443 21.15 20.90 -82.76
N ARG A 444 20.33 20.94 -81.70
CA ARG A 444 20.84 21.03 -80.33
C ARG A 444 21.21 19.64 -79.79
N MET A 445 22.49 19.42 -79.54
CA MET A 445 22.99 18.15 -79.01
C MET A 445 23.27 18.22 -77.51
N LEU A 446 22.71 17.30 -76.74
CA LEU A 446 22.92 17.14 -75.30
C LEU A 446 23.80 15.93 -74.99
N ASN A 447 24.61 16.04 -73.94
CA ASN A 447 25.47 14.95 -73.49
C ASN A 447 24.64 13.90 -72.73
N GLY A 448 24.66 12.65 -73.18
CA GLY A 448 23.92 11.54 -72.57
C GLY A 448 24.46 11.05 -71.22
N PHE A 449 25.54 11.65 -70.72
CA PHE A 449 26.17 11.31 -69.43
C PHE A 449 26.10 12.44 -68.40
N ASN A 450 25.41 13.54 -68.70
CA ASN A 450 25.23 14.64 -67.76
C ASN A 450 23.85 14.55 -67.11
N GLU A 451 23.79 13.96 -65.90
CA GLU A 451 22.53 13.74 -65.17
C GLU A 451 21.84 15.06 -64.77
N ASN A 452 22.57 16.17 -64.70
CA ASN A 452 22.09 17.47 -64.25
C ASN A 452 21.73 18.45 -65.38
N PHE A 453 21.31 17.95 -66.55
CA PHE A 453 20.82 18.84 -67.62
C PHE A 453 19.44 19.42 -67.29
N ASP A 454 19.19 20.66 -67.73
CA ASP A 454 17.89 21.31 -67.55
C ASP A 454 16.85 20.68 -68.49
N ILE A 455 15.91 19.95 -67.91
CA ILE A 455 14.88 19.18 -68.60
C ILE A 455 13.92 20.10 -69.37
N ARG A 456 13.77 21.36 -68.96
CA ARG A 456 12.87 22.34 -69.59
C ARG A 456 13.24 22.66 -71.05
N ILE A 457 14.49 22.40 -71.44
CA ILE A 457 14.97 22.55 -72.82
C ILE A 457 14.21 21.59 -73.77
N LEU A 458 13.79 20.42 -73.27
CA LEU A 458 13.06 19.42 -74.06
C LEU A 458 11.66 19.88 -74.46
N ASN A 459 11.05 20.82 -73.72
CA ASN A 459 9.74 21.36 -74.04
C ASN A 459 9.74 22.29 -75.27
N THR A 460 10.92 22.80 -75.66
CA THR A 460 11.06 23.72 -76.81
C THR A 460 11.35 22.99 -78.12
N ALA A 461 11.40 21.66 -78.11
CA ALA A 461 11.75 20.83 -79.24
C ALA A 461 10.52 20.21 -79.90
N ASP A 462 10.52 20.20 -81.23
CA ASP A 462 9.48 19.54 -82.02
C ASP A 462 9.73 18.04 -82.11
N TYR A 463 11.01 17.62 -82.11
CA TYR A 463 11.43 16.22 -82.13
C TYR A 463 12.66 15.99 -81.24
N ILE A 464 12.64 14.91 -80.45
CA ILE A 464 13.73 14.50 -79.56
C ILE A 464 14.25 13.12 -79.98
N PHE A 465 15.54 13.01 -80.28
CA PHE A 465 16.16 11.73 -80.65
C PHE A 465 17.15 11.24 -79.59
N PHE A 466 17.10 9.94 -79.29
CA PHE A 466 17.99 9.28 -78.36
C PHE A 466 19.03 8.44 -79.08
N TYR A 467 20.31 8.70 -78.80
CA TYR A 467 21.40 7.85 -79.22
C TYR A 467 21.73 6.84 -78.11
N THR A 468 21.10 5.68 -78.17
CA THR A 468 21.03 4.72 -77.04
C THR A 468 22.36 4.03 -76.74
N GLN A 469 23.27 3.94 -77.70
CA GLN A 469 24.59 3.28 -77.52
C GLN A 469 25.58 4.11 -76.67
N TYR A 470 25.33 5.41 -76.46
CA TYR A 470 26.24 6.31 -75.73
C TYR A 470 25.46 7.26 -74.81
N MET A 471 24.77 6.69 -73.82
CA MET A 471 23.98 7.40 -72.82
C MET A 471 23.83 6.55 -71.55
N ASN A 472 23.75 7.18 -70.36
CA ASN A 472 23.50 6.44 -69.13
C ASN A 472 21.98 6.23 -68.90
N HIS A 473 21.63 5.16 -68.17
CA HIS A 473 20.23 4.80 -67.91
C HIS A 473 19.47 5.88 -67.10
N SER A 474 20.11 6.54 -66.15
CA SER A 474 19.50 7.59 -65.32
C SER A 474 19.07 8.81 -66.14
N THR A 475 19.91 9.27 -67.08
CA THR A 475 19.62 10.37 -68.02
C THR A 475 18.54 9.97 -69.02
N PHE A 476 18.53 8.72 -69.47
CA PHE A 476 17.47 8.18 -70.33
C PHE A 476 16.10 8.21 -69.63
N HIS A 477 16.00 7.61 -68.44
CA HIS A 477 14.76 7.54 -67.69
C HIS A 477 14.24 8.94 -67.34
N ARG A 478 15.12 9.83 -66.88
CA ARG A 478 14.78 11.22 -66.56
C ARG A 478 14.26 12.00 -67.78
N ALA A 479 14.85 11.82 -68.96
CA ALA A 479 14.36 12.44 -70.19
C ALA A 479 13.05 11.81 -70.68
N MET A 480 12.93 10.48 -70.60
CA MET A 480 11.78 9.72 -71.08
C MET A 480 10.53 9.94 -70.23
N ASP A 481 10.68 10.03 -68.91
CA ASP A 481 9.56 10.32 -68.00
C ASP A 481 8.98 11.71 -68.30
N PHE A 482 9.84 12.70 -68.60
CA PHE A 482 9.40 14.02 -69.03
C PHE A 482 8.70 14.02 -70.40
N ILE A 483 9.22 13.25 -71.37
CA ILE A 483 8.62 13.11 -72.71
C ILE A 483 7.25 12.44 -72.64
N LYS A 484 7.10 11.40 -71.81
CA LYS A 484 5.82 10.71 -71.59
C LYS A 484 4.78 11.62 -70.95
N LEU A 485 5.19 12.43 -69.97
CA LEU A 485 4.31 13.39 -69.28
C LEU A 485 3.82 14.51 -70.21
N ASN A 486 4.69 15.03 -71.09
CA ASN A 486 4.38 16.17 -71.96
C ASN A 486 4.01 15.78 -73.41
N LYS A 487 3.87 14.48 -73.71
CA LYS A 487 3.53 13.93 -75.04
C LYS A 487 4.42 14.45 -76.19
N CYS A 488 5.71 14.63 -75.95
CA CYS A 488 6.66 15.10 -76.98
C CYS A 488 6.93 14.00 -78.02
N LYS A 489 7.15 14.36 -79.29
CA LYS A 489 7.53 13.40 -80.34
C LYS A 489 8.98 12.98 -80.15
N PHE A 490 9.25 11.67 -80.11
CA PHE A 490 10.60 11.15 -79.90
C PHE A 490 10.96 9.98 -80.83
N GLY A 491 12.27 9.77 -81.02
CA GLY A 491 12.83 8.68 -81.81
C GLY A 491 14.13 8.14 -81.24
N TYR A 492 14.56 6.99 -81.76
CA TYR A 492 15.82 6.33 -81.42
C TYR A 492 16.75 6.30 -82.63
N ILE A 493 18.05 6.55 -82.42
CA ILE A 493 19.10 6.48 -83.43
C ILE A 493 20.06 5.35 -83.02
N GLY A 494 20.26 4.39 -83.92
CA GLY A 494 21.06 3.18 -83.65
C GLY A 494 22.41 3.13 -84.39
N LYS A 495 22.63 4.02 -85.37
CA LYS A 495 23.79 3.96 -86.28
C LYS A 495 24.79 5.09 -86.03
N THR A 496 26.08 4.82 -86.25
CA THR A 496 27.19 5.79 -86.05
C THR A 496 27.52 6.62 -87.29
N ASN A 497 27.22 6.11 -88.50
CA ASN A 497 27.53 6.78 -89.77
C ASN A 497 26.57 7.96 -90.00
N ILE A 498 27.13 9.16 -90.20
CA ILE A 498 26.40 10.43 -90.29
C ILE A 498 25.35 10.40 -91.41
N ASP A 499 25.64 9.78 -92.55
CA ASP A 499 24.70 9.73 -93.68
C ASP A 499 23.57 8.70 -93.46
N LEU A 500 23.80 7.67 -92.65
CA LEU A 500 22.76 6.71 -92.24
C LEU A 500 21.87 7.26 -91.11
N VAL A 501 22.45 8.06 -90.21
CA VAL A 501 21.71 8.82 -89.18
C VAL A 501 20.78 9.85 -89.85
N GLU A 502 21.24 10.45 -90.94
CA GLU A 502 20.42 11.35 -91.76
C GLU A 502 19.15 10.63 -92.28
N GLY A 503 19.32 9.41 -92.80
CA GLY A 503 18.21 8.55 -93.22
C GLY A 503 17.24 8.20 -92.09
N GLU A 504 17.75 7.78 -90.92
CA GLU A 504 16.91 7.39 -89.76
C GLU A 504 16.08 8.56 -89.20
N ILE A 505 16.65 9.78 -89.18
CA ILE A 505 15.94 10.97 -88.73
C ILE A 505 14.82 11.33 -89.72
N ILE A 506 15.08 11.27 -91.03
CA ILE A 506 14.09 11.57 -92.08
C ILE A 506 12.97 10.56 -92.06
N GLU A 507 13.29 9.27 -91.98
CA GLU A 507 12.32 8.19 -91.95
C GLU A 507 11.32 8.39 -90.79
N LYS A 508 11.81 8.68 -89.59
CA LYS A 508 10.98 8.90 -88.39
C LYS A 508 10.19 10.21 -88.41
N ILE A 509 10.71 11.28 -89.03
CA ILE A 509 9.93 12.51 -89.21
C ILE A 509 8.76 12.25 -90.16
N VAL A 510 8.97 11.51 -91.26
CA VAL A 510 7.95 11.17 -92.24
C VAL A 510 6.89 10.22 -91.67
N THR A 511 7.27 9.20 -90.89
CA THR A 511 6.29 8.27 -90.27
C THR A 511 5.38 8.96 -89.25
N CYS A 512 5.89 9.97 -88.53
CA CYS A 512 5.10 10.72 -87.54
C CYS A 512 4.15 11.77 -88.15
N GLU A 513 4.25 12.08 -89.43
CA GLU A 513 3.36 13.03 -90.14
C GLU A 513 2.25 12.32 -90.95
N GLY A 514 2.41 11.04 -91.31
CA GLY A 514 1.42 10.27 -92.07
C GLY A 514 0.17 9.82 -91.28
N ASN A 515 0.16 9.93 -89.95
CA ASN A 515 -0.94 9.42 -89.10
C ASN A 515 -2.04 10.45 -88.79
N HIS A 516 -2.17 11.52 -89.59
CA HIS A 516 -3.22 12.55 -89.41
C HIS A 516 -4.28 12.59 -90.53
N GLU A 517 -4.30 11.64 -91.48
CA GLU A 517 -5.32 11.59 -92.55
C GLU A 517 -6.38 10.48 -92.42
N GLU A 518 -6.36 9.63 -91.39
CA GLU A 518 -7.45 8.66 -91.14
C GLU A 518 -8.09 8.88 -89.77
N SER A 519 -8.81 9.99 -89.64
CA SER A 519 -9.80 10.21 -88.57
C SER A 519 -11.19 10.36 -89.19
N THR A 520 -11.79 9.25 -89.60
CA THR A 520 -13.24 9.11 -89.81
C THR A 520 -13.58 7.63 -89.86
N TYR A 521 -13.88 7.04 -88.70
CA TYR A 521 -15.18 6.44 -88.34
C TYR A 521 -15.09 5.78 -86.96
#